data_AF-A0A7K5LT83-F1
#
_entry.id   AF-A0A7K5LT83-F1
#
_cell.length_a   1.000
_cell.length_b   1.000
_cell.length_c   1.000
_cell.angle_alpha   90.00
_cell.angle_beta   90.00
_cell.angle_gamma   90.00
#
_symmetry.space_group_name_H-M   'P 1'
#
loop_
_entity.id
_entity.type
_entity.pdbx_description
1 polymer ?
#
loop_
_entity_poly.entity_id
_entity_poly.type
_entity_poly.pdbx_seq_one_letter_code
_entity_poly.pdbx_strand_id
1 'polypeptide(L)'
;NSTSPPALLSPPCASLSLQVALSALHHSQSPYCARLCRALIGCLSEESPAHDQSPLLTSLQDPARSRLLEAAMTVLDPPGLRELFRDNLRGHLRAMASHRVANHGLQRLLDHAPEDVVSEVLSELGPALEEPLAQGHPGVVVALLGAARRHPRLQGEVLRWLFQVGHSPFSCHKPRPL
;
A
#
# COMPACT_ATOMS: atom_id res chain seq x y z
N ASN A 1 -13.97 30.08 12.31
CA ASN A 1 -14.65 28.78 12.46
C ASN A 1 -13.76 27.67 11.94
N SER A 2 -12.86 27.23 12.81
CA SER A 2 -11.85 26.22 12.56
C SER A 2 -12.49 24.86 12.90
N THR A 3 -13.17 24.25 11.94
CA THR A 3 -13.57 22.85 12.03
C THR A 3 -12.29 22.01 11.93
N SER A 4 -11.75 21.62 13.07
CA SER A 4 -10.63 20.71 13.17
C SER A 4 -11.02 19.37 12.50
N PRO A 5 -10.31 18.90 11.45
CA PRO A 5 -10.57 17.61 10.82
C PRO A 5 -10.16 16.34 11.60
N PRO A 6 -9.37 16.33 12.70
CA PRO A 6 -8.80 15.07 13.21
C PRO A 6 -9.80 14.21 14.00
N ALA A 7 -11.00 14.71 14.33
CA ALA A 7 -11.99 13.94 15.07
C ALA A 7 -12.76 12.91 14.21
N LEU A 8 -12.77 13.09 12.87
CA LEU A 8 -13.52 12.23 11.95
C LEU A 8 -12.83 10.89 11.67
N LEU A 9 -11.57 10.73 12.05
CA LEU A 9 -10.77 9.51 11.81
C LEU A 9 -10.70 8.58 13.03
N SER A 10 -11.30 8.97 14.16
CA SER A 10 -11.14 8.30 15.45
C SER A 10 -12.10 7.13 15.71
N PRO A 11 -13.40 7.15 15.31
CA PRO A 11 -14.27 5.99 15.46
C PRO A 11 -14.18 5.04 14.23
N PRO A 12 -14.14 3.71 14.42
CA PRO A 12 -14.24 2.72 13.35
C PRO A 12 -15.45 2.96 12.41
N CYS A 13 -16.55 3.46 12.97
CA CYS A 13 -17.77 3.78 12.23
C CYS A 13 -17.57 4.92 11.20
N ALA A 14 -16.69 5.88 11.50
CA ALA A 14 -16.39 6.97 10.58
C ALA A 14 -15.44 6.51 9.45
N SER A 15 -14.54 5.56 9.74
CA SER A 15 -13.73 4.92 8.69
C SER A 15 -14.61 4.15 7.69
N LEU A 16 -15.57 3.37 8.17
CA LEU A 16 -16.49 2.63 7.30
C LEU A 16 -17.39 3.55 6.46
N SER A 17 -17.96 4.61 7.05
CA SER A 17 -18.81 5.53 6.30
C SER A 17 -18.02 6.28 5.21
N LEU A 18 -16.76 6.65 5.47
CA LEU A 18 -15.87 7.25 4.48
C LEU A 18 -15.50 6.28 3.34
N GLN A 19 -15.25 5.00 3.65
CA GLN A 19 -14.99 3.98 2.61
C GLN A 19 -16.21 3.79 1.69
N VAL A 20 -17.42 3.75 2.26
CA VAL A 20 -18.67 3.66 1.49
C VAL A 20 -18.87 4.92 0.65
N ALA A 21 -18.63 6.11 1.22
CA ALA A 21 -18.72 7.38 0.50
C ALA A 21 -17.76 7.45 -0.70
N LEU A 22 -16.49 7.06 -0.50
CA LEU A 22 -15.51 6.98 -1.58
C LEU A 22 -15.96 6.02 -2.69
N SER A 23 -16.44 4.84 -2.30
CA SER A 23 -16.92 3.83 -3.25
C SER A 23 -18.12 4.35 -4.06
N ALA A 24 -19.11 4.95 -3.40
CA ALA A 24 -20.29 5.50 -4.07
C ALA A 24 -19.95 6.67 -5.01
N LEU A 25 -19.04 7.56 -4.59
CA LEU A 25 -18.55 8.67 -5.42
C LEU A 25 -17.76 8.18 -6.63
N HIS A 26 -16.98 7.10 -6.48
CA HIS A 26 -16.25 6.49 -7.58
C HIS A 26 -17.20 5.85 -8.60
N HIS A 27 -18.18 5.05 -8.14
CA HIS A 27 -19.18 4.41 -9.01
C HIS A 27 -20.04 5.44 -9.77
N SER A 28 -20.32 6.59 -9.15
CA SER A 28 -21.05 7.69 -9.79
C SER A 28 -20.19 8.58 -10.69
N GLN A 29 -18.89 8.27 -10.85
CA GLN A 29 -17.91 9.07 -11.62
C GLN A 29 -17.88 10.54 -11.17
N SER A 30 -18.13 10.76 -9.88
CA SER A 30 -18.28 12.08 -9.32
C SER A 30 -16.93 12.82 -9.29
N PRO A 31 -16.84 14.08 -9.74
CA PRO A 31 -15.61 14.86 -9.67
C PRO A 31 -15.18 15.15 -8.22
N TYR A 32 -16.05 14.87 -7.25
CA TYR A 32 -15.76 15.00 -5.82
C TYR A 32 -14.93 13.83 -5.27
N CYS A 33 -14.89 12.67 -5.96
CA CYS A 33 -14.13 11.50 -5.52
C CYS A 33 -12.64 11.82 -5.35
N ALA A 34 -12.02 12.36 -6.41
CA ALA A 34 -10.60 12.74 -6.38
C ALA A 34 -10.28 13.81 -5.32
N ARG A 35 -11.18 14.79 -5.13
CA ARG A 35 -11.02 15.82 -4.08
C ARG A 35 -11.08 15.22 -2.68
N LEU A 36 -12.04 14.32 -2.44
CA LEU A 36 -12.16 13.64 -1.16
C LEU A 36 -10.93 12.76 -0.87
N CYS A 37 -10.42 12.02 -1.87
CA CYS A 37 -9.19 11.24 -1.72
C CYS A 37 -8.00 12.10 -1.34
N ARG A 38 -7.77 13.21 -2.05
CA ARG A 38 -6.66 14.12 -1.75
C ARG A 38 -6.77 14.73 -0.36
N ALA A 39 -7.98 15.15 0.04
CA ALA A 39 -8.21 15.67 1.38
C ALA A 39 -7.95 14.60 2.46
N LEU A 40 -8.41 13.37 2.25
CA LEU A 40 -8.17 12.25 3.19
C LEU A 40 -6.68 11.93 3.32
N ILE A 41 -5.96 11.85 2.20
CA ILE A 41 -4.50 11.62 2.19
C ILE A 41 -3.79 12.77 2.92
N GLY A 42 -4.16 14.02 2.65
CA GLY A 42 -3.63 15.19 3.34
C GLY A 42 -3.82 15.14 4.86
N CYS A 43 -5.03 14.87 5.33
CA CYS A 43 -5.31 14.76 6.78
C CYS A 43 -4.49 13.63 7.44
N LEU A 44 -4.36 12.49 6.77
CA LEU A 44 -3.60 11.35 7.29
C LEU A 44 -2.08 11.57 7.26
N SER A 45 -1.61 12.50 6.43
CA SER A 45 -0.20 12.93 6.37
C SER A 45 0.14 14.04 7.36
N GLU A 46 -0.81 14.85 7.82
CA GLU A 46 -0.55 15.94 8.77
C GLU A 46 -0.55 15.49 10.25
N GLU A 47 -1.20 14.37 10.56
CA GLU A 47 -1.45 13.93 11.94
C GLU A 47 -0.27 13.26 12.67
N SER A 48 0.92 13.14 12.06
CA SER A 48 2.06 12.46 12.70
C SER A 48 3.23 13.41 12.99
N PRO A 49 3.33 13.96 14.22
CA PRO A 49 4.43 14.86 14.61
C PRO A 49 5.69 14.15 15.15
N ALA A 50 5.85 12.84 14.96
CA ALA A 50 6.96 12.11 15.56
C ALA A 50 7.56 11.04 14.63
N HIS A 51 8.88 11.12 14.46
CA HIS A 51 9.82 10.21 13.76
C HIS A 51 10.18 10.49 12.30
N ASP A 52 11.42 10.10 11.95
CA ASP A 52 12.06 10.11 10.61
C ASP A 52 11.32 9.28 9.54
N GLN A 53 10.11 8.80 9.81
CA GLN A 53 9.28 8.02 8.89
C GLN A 53 8.18 8.89 8.30
N SER A 54 7.78 8.63 7.05
CA SER A 54 6.69 9.40 6.45
C SER A 54 5.39 9.21 7.27
N PRO A 55 4.65 10.29 7.56
CA PRO A 55 3.46 10.25 8.41
C PRO A 55 2.38 9.30 7.84
N LEU A 56 2.34 9.17 6.51
CA LEU A 56 1.43 8.27 5.81
C LEU A 56 1.81 6.79 6.00
N LEU A 57 3.10 6.46 6.15
CA LEU A 57 3.52 5.10 6.50
C LEU A 57 3.05 4.73 7.91
N THR A 58 3.13 5.65 8.87
CA THR A 58 2.56 5.45 10.21
C THR A 58 1.06 5.18 10.13
N SER A 59 0.34 5.95 9.30
CA SER A 59 -1.10 5.71 9.04
C SER A 59 -1.38 4.36 8.37
N LEU A 60 -0.49 3.84 7.51
CA LEU A 60 -0.61 2.49 6.94
C LEU A 60 -0.34 1.36 7.95
N GLN A 61 0.34 1.65 9.06
CA GLN A 61 0.59 0.67 10.12
C GLN A 61 -0.59 0.56 11.10
N ASP A 62 -1.48 1.57 11.13
CA ASP A 62 -2.69 1.57 11.95
C ASP A 62 -3.86 0.82 11.26
N PRO A 63 -4.53 -0.14 11.91
CA PRO A 63 -5.61 -0.92 11.31
C PRO A 63 -6.83 -0.12 10.82
N ALA A 64 -7.16 1.02 11.46
CA ALA A 64 -8.34 1.80 11.10
C ALA A 64 -8.04 2.76 9.94
N ARG A 65 -6.86 3.39 9.97
CA ARG A 65 -6.38 4.34 8.96
C ARG A 65 -5.90 3.65 7.69
N SER A 66 -5.24 2.50 7.79
CA SER A 66 -4.79 1.70 6.64
C SER A 66 -5.93 1.36 5.69
N ARG A 67 -7.10 1.00 6.22
CA ARG A 67 -8.30 0.68 5.42
C ARG A 67 -8.81 1.88 4.62
N LEU A 68 -8.69 3.10 5.16
CA LEU A 68 -9.04 4.33 4.43
C LEU A 68 -8.06 4.59 3.29
N LEU A 69 -6.77 4.40 3.55
CA LEU A 69 -5.75 4.53 2.51
C LEU A 69 -5.90 3.46 1.42
N GLU A 70 -6.23 2.22 1.77
CA GLU A 70 -6.56 1.18 0.80
C GLU A 70 -7.77 1.58 -0.08
N ALA A 71 -8.83 2.11 0.53
CA ALA A 71 -9.99 2.59 -0.21
C ALA A 71 -9.63 3.76 -1.13
N ALA A 72 -8.80 4.71 -0.66
CA ALA A 72 -8.30 5.80 -1.49
C ALA A 72 -7.48 5.29 -2.67
N MET A 73 -6.55 4.36 -2.46
CA MET A 73 -5.75 3.73 -3.54
C MET A 73 -6.61 3.04 -4.60
N THR A 74 -7.77 2.51 -4.22
CA THR A 74 -8.70 1.83 -5.15
C THR A 74 -9.33 2.81 -6.15
N VAL A 75 -9.48 4.08 -5.77
CA VAL A 75 -10.23 5.08 -6.54
C VAL A 75 -9.36 6.19 -7.12
N LEU A 76 -8.10 6.29 -6.71
CA LEU A 76 -7.12 7.22 -7.28
C LEU A 76 -6.87 6.87 -8.75
N ASP A 77 -6.67 7.93 -9.55
CA ASP A 77 -6.23 7.80 -10.93
C ASP A 77 -4.73 7.51 -11.00
N PRO A 78 -4.20 7.08 -12.17
CA PRO A 78 -2.78 6.76 -12.30
C PRO A 78 -1.82 7.90 -11.90
N PRO A 79 -2.09 9.19 -12.21
CA PRO A 79 -1.30 10.30 -11.66
C PRO A 79 -1.31 10.37 -10.14
N GLY A 80 -2.47 10.23 -9.49
CA GLY A 80 -2.58 10.25 -8.04
C GLY A 80 -1.85 9.09 -7.36
N LEU A 81 -1.86 7.90 -7.95
CA LEU A 81 -1.09 6.75 -7.45
C LEU A 81 0.42 6.98 -7.57
N ARG A 82 0.89 7.62 -8.66
CA ARG A 82 2.31 7.98 -8.82
C ARG A 82 2.77 8.98 -7.77
N GLU A 83 1.99 10.03 -7.54
CA GLU A 83 2.27 11.03 -6.50
C GLU A 83 2.33 10.38 -5.12
N LEU A 84 1.29 9.60 -4.77
CA LEU A 84 1.25 8.88 -3.50
C LEU A 84 2.48 7.99 -3.31
N PHE A 85 2.85 7.20 -4.33
CA PHE A 85 3.99 6.32 -4.29
C PHE A 85 5.30 7.08 -4.10
N ARG A 86 5.58 8.04 -4.99
CA ARG A 86 6.82 8.82 -5.00
C ARG A 86 7.03 9.57 -3.70
N ASP A 87 5.98 10.21 -3.20
CA ASP A 87 6.10 11.16 -2.09
C ASP A 87 6.09 10.48 -0.72
N ASN A 88 5.50 9.26 -0.61
CA ASN A 88 5.26 8.65 0.71
C ASN A 88 5.74 7.20 0.87
N LEU A 89 5.82 6.41 -0.21
CA LEU A 89 5.99 4.95 -0.12
C LEU A 89 7.34 4.46 -0.65
N ARG A 90 7.89 5.15 -1.65
CA ARG A 90 9.20 4.84 -2.23
C ARG A 90 10.28 4.84 -1.14
N GLY A 91 11.16 3.84 -1.19
CA GLY A 91 12.23 3.62 -0.21
C GLY A 91 11.78 2.89 1.08
N HIS A 92 10.50 2.59 1.23
CA HIS A 92 9.94 1.97 2.44
C HIS A 92 9.21 0.64 2.17
N LEU A 93 9.26 0.12 0.93
CA LEU A 93 8.43 -1.00 0.50
C LEU A 93 8.76 -2.29 1.22
N ARG A 94 10.03 -2.52 1.54
CA ARG A 94 10.46 -3.67 2.35
C ARG A 94 9.81 -3.66 3.75
N ALA A 95 9.85 -2.51 4.41
CA ALA A 95 9.25 -2.34 5.74
C ALA A 95 7.73 -2.51 5.67
N MET A 96 7.09 -1.94 4.64
CA MET A 96 5.65 -2.10 4.41
C MET A 96 5.26 -3.57 4.17
N ALA A 97 5.97 -4.26 3.28
CA ALA A 97 5.69 -5.65 2.91
C ALA A 97 5.87 -6.62 4.10
N SER A 98 6.78 -6.29 5.01
CA SER A 98 7.09 -7.06 6.23
C SER A 98 6.18 -6.68 7.41
N HIS A 99 5.36 -5.64 7.29
CA HIS A 99 4.52 -5.20 8.40
C HIS A 99 3.12 -5.83 8.36
N ARG A 100 2.63 -6.34 9.50
CA ARG A 100 1.35 -7.07 9.63
C ARG A 100 0.10 -6.33 9.11
N VAL A 101 0.11 -5.00 9.08
CA VAL A 101 -0.99 -4.15 8.58
C VAL A 101 -0.63 -3.55 7.21
N ALA A 102 0.42 -2.71 7.16
CA ALA A 102 0.84 -2.02 5.94
C ALA A 102 1.09 -2.90 4.69
N ASN A 103 1.34 -4.21 4.84
CA ASN A 103 1.44 -5.13 3.70
C ASN A 103 0.15 -5.13 2.84
N HIS A 104 -1.02 -4.91 3.44
CA HIS A 104 -2.29 -4.80 2.71
C HIS A 104 -2.38 -3.52 1.88
N GLY A 105 -1.86 -2.41 2.40
CA GLY A 105 -1.73 -1.15 1.65
C GLY A 105 -0.85 -1.32 0.41
N LEU A 106 0.26 -2.05 0.53
CA LEU A 106 1.12 -2.36 -0.62
C LEU A 106 0.42 -3.26 -1.65
N GLN A 107 -0.28 -4.30 -1.21
CA GLN A 107 -1.08 -5.15 -2.10
C GLN A 107 -2.12 -4.33 -2.85
N ARG A 108 -2.81 -3.43 -2.13
CA ARG A 108 -3.80 -2.55 -2.73
C ARG A 108 -3.22 -1.59 -3.74
N LEU A 109 -2.07 -0.98 -3.44
CA LEU A 109 -1.34 -0.16 -4.40
C LEU A 109 -1.08 -0.97 -5.68
N LEU A 110 -0.51 -2.17 -5.54
CA LEU A 110 -0.16 -3.03 -6.67
C LEU A 110 -1.37 -3.42 -7.53
N ASP A 111 -2.54 -3.64 -6.91
CA ASP A 111 -3.79 -3.95 -7.61
C ASP A 111 -4.22 -2.89 -8.62
N HIS A 112 -3.90 -1.62 -8.36
CA HIS A 112 -4.31 -0.47 -9.17
C HIS A 112 -3.17 0.31 -9.81
N ALA A 113 -1.91 -0.01 -9.48
CA ALA A 113 -0.75 0.75 -9.91
C ALA A 113 -0.52 0.71 -11.44
N PRO A 114 -0.12 1.85 -12.04
CA PRO A 114 0.34 1.86 -13.42
C PRO A 114 1.70 1.15 -13.56
N GLU A 115 2.05 0.77 -14.79
CA GLU A 115 3.23 -0.04 -15.11
C GLU A 115 4.53 0.51 -14.52
N ASP A 116 4.73 1.83 -14.58
CA ASP A 116 5.93 2.50 -14.07
C ASP A 116 6.09 2.36 -12.55
N VAL A 117 5.00 2.49 -11.79
CA VAL A 117 5.01 2.28 -10.34
C VAL A 117 5.30 0.82 -10.01
N VAL A 118 4.71 -0.13 -10.74
CA VAL A 118 4.96 -1.56 -10.52
C VAL A 118 6.42 -1.92 -10.81
N SER A 119 7.02 -1.33 -11.84
CA SER A 119 8.45 -1.51 -12.16
C SER A 119 9.36 -0.98 -11.04
N GLU A 120 9.05 0.19 -10.47
CA GLU A 120 9.80 0.72 -9.33
C GLU A 120 9.63 -0.15 -8.08
N VAL A 121 8.40 -0.64 -7.81
CA VAL A 121 8.16 -1.59 -6.71
C VAL A 121 8.97 -2.86 -6.89
N LEU A 122 9.00 -3.44 -8.09
CA LEU A 122 9.80 -4.65 -8.37
C LEU A 122 11.29 -4.41 -8.17
N SER A 123 11.80 -3.26 -8.61
CA SER A 123 13.21 -2.90 -8.47
C SER A 123 13.64 -2.77 -7.01
N GLU A 124 12.80 -2.15 -6.16
CA GLU A 124 13.10 -1.95 -4.75
C GLU A 124 12.82 -3.20 -3.91
N LEU A 125 11.64 -3.81 -4.09
CA LEU A 125 11.15 -4.87 -3.22
C LEU A 125 11.63 -6.27 -3.65
N GLY A 126 11.85 -6.50 -4.95
CA GLY A 126 12.30 -7.79 -5.48
C GLY A 126 13.42 -8.41 -4.65
N PRO A 127 14.58 -7.77 -4.51
CA PRO A 127 15.70 -8.31 -3.74
C PRO A 127 15.41 -8.61 -2.26
N ALA A 128 14.31 -8.09 -1.69
CA ALA A 128 13.96 -8.21 -0.28
C ALA A 128 12.70 -9.04 0.01
N LEU A 129 12.03 -9.60 -1.02
CA LEU A 129 10.76 -10.33 -0.87
C LEU A 129 10.86 -11.64 -0.08
N GLU A 130 12.06 -12.18 0.12
CA GLU A 130 12.30 -13.32 1.01
C GLU A 130 11.80 -13.04 2.43
N GLU A 131 11.96 -11.82 2.92
CA GLU A 131 11.56 -11.45 4.28
C GLU A 131 10.03 -11.39 4.46
N PRO A 132 9.25 -10.66 3.65
CA PRO A 132 7.79 -10.73 3.67
C PRO A 132 7.23 -12.15 3.55
N LEU A 133 7.84 -13.00 2.71
CA LEU A 133 7.43 -14.40 2.56
C LEU A 133 7.69 -15.20 3.84
N ALA A 134 8.88 -15.08 4.44
CA ALA A 134 9.23 -15.75 5.69
C ALA A 134 8.34 -15.29 6.85
N GLN A 135 7.88 -14.04 6.83
CA GLN A 135 6.97 -13.48 7.82
C GLN A 135 5.48 -13.82 7.57
N GLY A 136 5.17 -14.59 6.53
CA GLY A 136 3.81 -15.05 6.26
C GLY A 136 2.94 -14.02 5.53
N HIS A 137 3.53 -13.14 4.72
CA HIS A 137 2.81 -12.18 3.89
C HIS A 137 2.87 -12.53 2.37
N PRO A 138 2.45 -13.74 1.95
CA PRO A 138 2.49 -14.15 0.55
C PRO A 138 1.58 -13.31 -0.36
N GLY A 139 0.59 -12.62 0.21
CA GLY A 139 -0.31 -11.72 -0.51
C GLY A 139 0.43 -10.66 -1.32
N VAL A 140 1.59 -10.18 -0.84
CA VAL A 140 2.43 -9.22 -1.56
C VAL A 140 2.93 -9.81 -2.89
N VAL A 141 3.38 -11.07 -2.88
CA VAL A 141 3.81 -11.77 -4.10
C VAL A 141 2.64 -12.03 -5.04
N VAL A 142 1.48 -12.41 -4.49
CA VAL A 142 0.25 -12.60 -5.29
C VAL A 142 -0.16 -11.29 -5.97
N ALA A 143 -0.11 -10.16 -5.27
CA ALA A 143 -0.42 -8.85 -5.83
C ALA A 143 0.58 -8.43 -6.91
N LEU A 144 1.88 -8.68 -6.71
CA LEU A 144 2.91 -8.45 -7.75
C LEU A 144 2.65 -9.27 -9.01
N LEU A 145 2.28 -10.55 -8.86
CA LEU A 145 1.93 -11.41 -9.98
C LEU A 145 0.66 -10.92 -10.69
N GLY A 146 -0.34 -10.46 -9.91
CA GLY A 146 -1.53 -9.81 -10.44
C GLY A 146 -1.20 -8.58 -11.28
N ALA A 147 -0.27 -7.74 -10.79
CA ALA A 147 0.21 -6.55 -11.48
C ALA A 147 1.00 -6.90 -12.75
N ALA A 148 1.89 -7.89 -12.69
CA ALA A 148 2.62 -8.37 -13.86
C ALA A 148 1.68 -8.95 -14.93
N ARG A 149 0.59 -9.61 -14.53
CA ARG A 149 -0.42 -10.09 -15.48
C ARG A 149 -1.11 -8.93 -16.22
N ARG A 150 -1.32 -7.79 -15.56
CA ARG A 150 -1.87 -6.57 -16.18
C ARG A 150 -0.86 -5.85 -17.08
N HIS A 151 0.43 -6.00 -16.79
CA HIS A 151 1.53 -5.30 -17.47
C HIS A 151 2.51 -6.30 -18.11
N PRO A 152 2.26 -6.75 -19.36
CA PRO A 152 3.00 -7.85 -20.00
C PRO A 152 4.52 -7.70 -20.01
N ARG A 153 5.02 -6.46 -20.09
CA ARG A 153 6.46 -6.15 -20.11
C ARG A 153 7.18 -6.55 -18.83
N LEU A 154 6.46 -6.57 -17.70
CA LEU A 154 7.02 -6.90 -16.38
C LEU A 154 7.00 -8.41 -16.07
N GLN A 155 6.22 -9.21 -16.81
CA GLN A 155 6.08 -10.65 -16.53
C GLN A 155 7.41 -11.39 -16.51
N GLY A 156 8.27 -11.11 -17.50
CA GLY A 156 9.58 -11.76 -17.59
C GLY A 156 10.51 -11.39 -16.43
N GLU A 157 10.38 -10.20 -15.86
CA GLU A 157 11.15 -9.75 -14.71
C GLU A 157 10.66 -10.41 -13.42
N VAL A 158 9.33 -10.42 -13.18
CA VAL A 158 8.73 -11.05 -12.00
C VAL A 158 9.00 -12.55 -11.97
N LEU A 159 8.90 -13.24 -13.11
CA LEU A 159 9.21 -14.67 -13.18
C LEU A 159 10.69 -14.95 -12.88
N ARG A 160 11.61 -14.17 -13.47
CA ARG A 160 13.05 -14.30 -13.18
C ARG A 160 13.33 -14.14 -11.69
N TRP A 161 12.72 -13.13 -11.08
CA TRP A 161 12.83 -12.90 -9.65
C TRP A 161 12.30 -14.08 -8.81
N LEU A 162 11.11 -14.60 -9.13
CA LEU A 162 10.52 -15.74 -8.42
C LEU A 162 11.43 -16.98 -8.45
N PHE A 163 12.02 -17.27 -9.60
CA PHE A 163 12.96 -18.39 -9.72
C PHE A 163 14.22 -18.15 -8.88
N GLN A 164 14.77 -16.94 -8.86
CA GLN A 164 15.95 -16.62 -8.05
C GLN A 164 15.69 -16.80 -6.56
N VAL A 165 14.56 -16.29 -6.04
CA VAL A 165 14.20 -16.42 -4.62
C VAL A 165 13.84 -17.85 -4.23
N GLY A 166 13.24 -18.64 -5.14
CA GLY A 166 12.97 -20.05 -4.90
C GLY A 166 14.23 -20.94 -4.85
N HIS A 167 15.35 -20.47 -5.40
CA HIS A 167 16.63 -21.20 -5.43
C HIS A 167 17.61 -20.78 -4.32
N SER A 168 17.40 -19.64 -3.67
CA SER A 168 18.03 -19.33 -2.38
C SER A 168 17.53 -20.34 -1.35
N PRO A 169 18.38 -21.01 -0.54
CA PRO A 169 17.89 -21.84 0.54
C PRO A 169 17.13 -20.93 1.50
N PHE A 170 15.79 -21.02 1.52
CA PHE A 170 14.95 -20.48 2.58
C PHE A 170 15.59 -20.94 3.88
N SER A 171 16.33 -20.04 4.55
CA SER A 171 17.02 -20.41 5.77
C SER A 171 15.96 -20.78 6.78
N CYS A 172 15.81 -22.09 7.02
CA CYS A 172 14.87 -22.66 7.97
C CYS A 172 14.93 -21.86 9.27
N HIS A 173 13.79 -21.24 9.59
CA HIS A 173 13.56 -20.59 10.86
C HIS A 173 13.81 -21.65 11.95
N LYS A 174 14.89 -21.51 12.73
CA LYS A 174 15.11 -22.38 13.90
C LYS A 174 13.93 -22.17 14.87
N PRO A 175 13.30 -23.24 15.36
CA PRO A 175 12.23 -23.11 16.33
C PRO A 175 12.77 -22.43 17.60
N ARG A 176 12.00 -21.47 18.11
CA ARG A 176 12.25 -20.76 19.36
C ARG A 176 12.25 -21.80 20.50
N PRO A 177 13.32 -21.93 21.31
CA PRO A 177 13.31 -22.87 22.42
C PRO A 177 12.26 -22.46 23.45
N LEU A 178 11.51 -23.45 23.94
CA LEU A 178 10.57 -23.36 25.06
C LEU A 178 11.31 -23.03 26.36
#